data_AF-A0A2S4VW29-F1
#
_entry.id   AF-A0A2S4VW29-F1
#
_cell.length_a   1.000
_cell.length_b   1.000
_cell.length_c   1.000
_cell.angle_alpha   90.00
_cell.angle_beta   90.00
_cell.angle_gamma   90.00
#
_symmetry.space_group_name_H-M   'P 1'
#
loop_
_entity.id
_entity.type
_entity.pdbx_description
1 polymer ?
#
loop_
_entity_poly.entity_id
_entity_poly.type
_entity_poly.pdbx_seq_one_letter_code
_entity_poly.pdbx_strand_id
1 'polypeptide(L)'
;MFRMKASILRAYVPHMTTLMIMYLHIIEAQHSPAPKGLSVQQCGTSLAHFVGLPYGTYLCHNYGGLYYKCTDCNDGRDLKAPHQKDFSKMSWENCEREEDHKRHPGFAGKVTRTNQFFTDNESGTVSLTGGQDGDANNHFYKCHWKKNTDYNSHRP
;
A
#
# COMPACT_ATOMS: atom_id res chain seq x y z
N MET A 1 44.51 11.24 1.35
CA MET A 1 43.39 10.30 1.19
C MET A 1 42.62 10.16 2.51
N PHE A 2 41.57 10.95 2.76
CA PHE A 2 40.75 10.81 3.99
C PHE A 2 39.23 10.96 3.79
N ARG A 3 38.75 11.16 2.54
CA ARG A 3 37.32 11.46 2.29
C ARG A 3 36.39 10.25 2.16
N MET A 4 36.92 9.03 2.07
CA MET A 4 36.10 7.86 1.72
C MET A 4 35.37 7.22 2.93
N LYS A 5 35.95 7.30 4.15
CA LYS A 5 35.36 6.67 5.35
C LYS A 5 34.15 7.42 5.92
N ALA A 6 34.14 8.75 5.83
CA ALA A 6 33.02 9.57 6.32
C ALA A 6 31.75 9.43 5.44
N SER A 7 31.92 9.13 4.15
CA SER A 7 30.81 8.99 3.20
C SER A 7 30.01 7.71 3.41
N ILE A 8 30.69 6.60 3.75
CA ILE A 8 30.05 5.30 3.99
C ILE A 8 29.23 5.36 5.28
N LEU A 9 29.76 5.99 6.33
CA LEU A 9 29.05 6.16 7.61
C LEU A 9 27.79 7.04 7.45
N ARG A 10 27.86 8.09 6.61
CA ARG A 10 26.73 8.98 6.33
C ARG A 10 25.58 8.33 5.56
N ALA A 11 25.85 7.31 4.73
CA ALA A 11 24.79 6.53 4.06
C ALA A 11 24.25 5.40 4.95
N TYR A 12 25.07 4.89 5.88
CA TYR A 12 24.68 3.79 6.77
C TYR A 12 23.65 4.22 7.82
N VAL A 13 23.81 5.42 8.40
CA VAL A 13 22.90 5.97 9.42
C VAL A 13 21.45 6.14 8.91
N PRO A 14 21.17 6.76 7.75
CA PRO A 14 19.81 6.85 7.23
C PRO A 14 19.23 5.47 6.89
N HIS A 15 20.04 4.52 6.42
CA HIS A 15 19.56 3.17 6.15
C HIS A 15 19.17 2.41 7.41
N MET A 16 20.01 2.44 8.45
CA MET A 16 19.73 1.76 9.72
C MET A 16 18.53 2.39 10.44
N THR A 17 18.35 3.71 10.33
CA THR A 17 17.16 4.39 10.88
C THR A 17 15.88 4.01 10.13
N THR A 18 15.89 3.97 8.79
CA THR A 18 14.72 3.49 8.03
C THR A 18 14.35 2.03 8.35
N LEU A 19 15.35 1.17 8.53
CA LEU A 19 15.13 -0.22 8.95
C LEU A 19 14.54 -0.30 10.37
N MET A 20 15.09 0.45 11.34
CA MET A 20 14.51 0.52 12.69
C MET A 20 13.07 1.03 12.68
N ILE A 21 12.79 2.08 11.92
CA ILE A 21 11.44 2.65 11.80
C ILE A 21 10.49 1.60 11.22
N MET A 22 10.86 0.89 10.15
CA MET A 22 10.05 -0.22 9.64
C MET A 22 9.83 -1.33 10.68
N TYR A 23 10.86 -1.70 11.43
CA TYR A 23 10.75 -2.69 12.51
C TYR A 23 9.79 -2.23 13.61
N LEU A 24 9.80 -0.95 13.99
CA LEU A 24 8.87 -0.39 14.97
C LEU A 24 7.42 -0.49 14.49
N HIS A 25 7.15 -0.14 13.24
CA HIS A 25 5.80 -0.29 12.65
C HIS A 25 5.34 -1.75 12.62
N ILE A 26 6.25 -2.70 12.34
CA ILE A 26 5.94 -4.13 12.37
C ILE A 26 5.61 -4.56 13.80
N ILE A 27 6.46 -4.22 14.78
CA ILE A 27 6.27 -4.57 16.20
C ILE A 27 4.95 -4.00 16.71
N GLU A 28 4.65 -2.74 16.43
CA GLU A 28 3.39 -2.10 16.81
C GLU A 28 2.20 -2.82 16.19
N ALA A 29 2.27 -3.19 14.91
CA ALA A 29 1.23 -4.00 14.27
C ALA A 29 1.13 -5.43 14.81
N GLN A 30 2.23 -6.01 15.36
CA GLN A 30 2.17 -7.31 16.02
C GLN A 30 1.49 -7.25 17.39
N HIS A 31 1.65 -6.14 18.11
CA HIS A 31 1.11 -5.93 19.45
C HIS A 31 -0.25 -5.21 19.45
N SER A 32 -0.63 -4.61 18.33
CA SER A 32 -1.93 -3.98 18.08
C SER A 32 -2.81 -4.93 17.27
N PRO A 33 -3.53 -5.86 17.92
CA PRO A 33 -4.61 -6.55 17.25
C PRO A 33 -5.60 -5.51 16.71
N ALA A 34 -6.28 -5.83 15.60
CA ALA A 34 -7.37 -5.00 15.10
C ALA A 34 -8.27 -4.57 16.28
N PRO A 35 -8.55 -3.26 16.45
CA PRO A 35 -9.15 -2.76 17.66
C PRO A 35 -10.47 -3.46 17.95
N LYS A 36 -10.53 -4.18 19.09
CA LYS A 36 -11.74 -4.89 19.51
C LYS A 36 -12.82 -3.87 19.89
N GLY A 37 -13.94 -3.87 19.16
CA GLY A 37 -15.12 -3.08 19.51
C GLY A 37 -15.19 -1.68 18.89
N LEU A 38 -14.17 -1.25 18.15
CA LEU A 38 -14.31 -0.16 17.19
C LEU A 38 -14.71 -0.78 15.84
N SER A 39 -15.63 -0.13 15.12
CA SER A 39 -15.92 -0.46 13.72
C SER A 39 -14.61 -0.74 12.99
N VAL A 40 -14.52 -1.91 12.35
CA VAL A 40 -13.33 -2.34 11.58
C VAL A 40 -12.80 -1.14 10.80
N GLN A 41 -11.61 -0.67 11.15
CA GLN A 41 -11.06 0.50 10.50
C GLN A 41 -10.64 0.11 9.08
N GLN A 42 -10.70 1.05 8.15
CA GLN A 42 -10.41 0.81 6.74
C GLN A 42 -8.92 1.08 6.46
N CYS A 43 -8.35 0.33 5.51
CA CYS A 43 -6.94 0.47 5.13
C CYS A 43 -6.71 1.66 4.19
N GLY A 44 -7.14 2.85 4.60
CA GLY A 44 -7.18 4.00 3.71
C GLY A 44 -5.84 4.53 3.25
N THR A 45 -4.75 4.29 3.97
CA THR A 45 -3.44 4.84 3.60
C THR A 45 -2.55 3.83 2.90
N SER A 46 -2.55 2.58 3.37
CA SER A 46 -1.86 1.49 2.68
C SER A 46 -2.37 0.13 3.10
N LEU A 47 -2.18 -0.83 2.19
CA LEU A 47 -2.31 -2.25 2.43
C LEU A 47 -1.17 -2.95 1.70
N ALA A 48 -0.30 -3.64 2.42
CA ALA A 48 0.85 -4.29 1.81
C ALA A 48 1.25 -5.59 2.50
N HIS A 49 1.79 -6.53 1.72
CA HIS A 49 2.40 -7.73 2.26
C HIS A 49 3.82 -7.40 2.73
N PHE A 50 4.10 -7.58 4.03
CA PHE A 50 5.42 -7.30 4.60
C PHE A 50 6.20 -8.59 4.88
N VAL A 51 7.51 -8.55 4.62
CA VAL A 51 8.43 -9.64 5.00
C VAL A 51 8.41 -9.79 6.52
N GLY A 52 8.08 -11.00 7.00
CA GLY A 52 7.93 -11.30 8.42
C GLY A 52 6.47 -11.45 8.90
N LEU A 53 5.48 -11.23 8.02
CA LEU A 53 4.09 -11.60 8.27
C LEU A 53 3.77 -12.99 7.68
N PRO A 54 2.87 -13.76 8.30
CA PRO A 54 2.36 -15.00 7.72
C PRO A 54 1.70 -14.75 6.37
N TYR A 55 1.72 -15.75 5.48
CA TYR A 55 1.01 -15.69 4.20
C TYR A 55 -0.48 -15.37 4.41
N GLY A 56 -1.02 -14.48 3.58
CA GLY A 56 -2.40 -13.99 3.72
C GLY A 56 -2.60 -12.93 4.81
N THR A 57 -1.54 -12.49 5.49
CA THR A 57 -1.59 -11.37 6.42
C THR A 57 -0.99 -10.12 5.79
N TYR A 58 -1.72 -9.02 5.89
CA TYR A 58 -1.30 -7.72 5.38
C TYR A 58 -1.04 -6.74 6.52
N LEU A 59 -0.10 -5.83 6.30
CA LEU A 59 0.03 -4.63 7.11
C LEU A 59 -0.92 -3.58 6.56
N CYS A 60 -1.83 -3.12 7.40
CA CYS A 60 -2.82 -2.12 7.08
C CYS A 60 -2.48 -0.80 7.79
N HIS A 61 -2.55 0.31 7.07
CA HIS A 61 -2.42 1.66 7.59
C HIS A 61 -3.70 2.44 7.30
N ASN A 62 -4.36 2.91 8.36
CA ASN A 62 -5.60 3.66 8.25
C ASN A 62 -5.36 5.17 8.03
N TYR A 63 -6.43 5.96 7.98
CA TYR A 63 -6.35 7.43 7.94
C TYR A 63 -5.92 8.07 9.28
N GLY A 64 -6.04 7.35 10.39
CA GLY A 64 -5.68 7.82 11.73
C GLY A 64 -4.22 7.66 12.10
N GLY A 65 -3.36 7.16 11.21
CA GLY A 65 -1.94 6.95 11.46
C GLY A 65 -1.59 5.63 12.16
N LEU A 66 -2.55 4.71 12.31
CA LEU A 66 -2.35 3.44 13.01
C LEU A 66 -2.05 2.31 12.03
N TYR A 67 -1.06 1.50 12.41
CA TYR A 67 -0.71 0.27 11.71
C TYR A 67 -1.23 -0.96 12.47
N TYR A 68 -1.84 -1.90 11.76
CA TYR A 68 -2.29 -3.16 12.34
C TYR A 68 -2.22 -4.31 11.33
N LYS A 69 -2.16 -5.54 11.86
CA LYS A 69 -2.26 -6.75 11.06
C LYS A 69 -3.70 -6.97 10.62
N CYS A 70 -3.87 -7.32 9.36
CA CYS A 70 -5.17 -7.58 8.76
C CYS A 70 -5.12 -8.92 7.99
N THR A 71 -6.01 -9.84 8.36
CA THR A 71 -6.14 -11.18 7.74
C THR A 71 -7.39 -11.30 6.87
N ASP A 72 -8.44 -10.55 7.19
CA ASP A 72 -9.71 -10.52 6.46
C ASP A 72 -9.94 -9.14 5.84
N CYS A 73 -8.92 -8.63 5.16
CA CYS A 73 -8.94 -7.30 4.55
C CYS A 73 -9.94 -7.27 3.41
N ASN A 74 -10.89 -6.35 3.51
CA ASN A 74 -11.84 -6.06 2.44
C ASN A 74 -11.52 -4.69 1.85
N ASP A 75 -12.21 -4.37 0.75
CA ASP A 75 -12.15 -3.05 0.11
C ASP A 75 -12.78 -1.92 0.95
N GLY A 76 -12.93 -2.11 2.26
CA GLY A 76 -13.52 -1.21 3.25
C GLY A 76 -14.96 -0.76 2.99
N ARG A 77 -15.61 -1.11 1.86
CA ARG A 77 -16.98 -0.64 1.57
C ARG A 77 -18.05 -1.40 2.35
N ASP A 78 -17.77 -2.63 2.77
CA ASP A 78 -18.67 -3.43 3.61
C ASP A 78 -17.90 -4.22 4.68
N LEU A 79 -17.88 -3.65 5.88
CA LEU A 79 -17.20 -4.23 7.04
C LEU A 79 -17.90 -5.49 7.59
N LYS A 80 -19.16 -5.76 7.20
CA LYS A 80 -19.95 -6.90 7.69
C LYS A 80 -19.78 -8.13 6.80
N ALA A 81 -19.28 -7.98 5.58
CA ALA A 81 -19.15 -9.06 4.61
C ALA A 81 -17.77 -9.05 3.91
N PRO A 82 -16.66 -9.23 4.67
CA PRO A 82 -15.31 -9.07 4.14
C PRO A 82 -15.00 -9.94 2.92
N HIS A 83 -15.48 -11.20 2.91
CA HIS A 83 -15.26 -12.12 1.79
C HIS A 83 -16.07 -11.77 0.53
N GLN A 84 -17.16 -11.01 0.65
CA GLN A 84 -17.95 -10.57 -0.50
C GLN A 84 -17.29 -9.38 -1.22
N LYS A 85 -16.48 -8.61 -0.50
CA LYS A 85 -15.81 -7.39 -0.95
C LYS A 85 -14.30 -7.48 -0.78
N ASP A 86 -13.73 -8.57 -1.30
CA ASP A 86 -12.30 -8.83 -1.27
C ASP A 86 -11.50 -7.63 -1.81
N PHE A 87 -10.51 -7.18 -1.03
CA PHE A 87 -9.62 -6.08 -1.40
C PHE A 87 -8.95 -6.33 -2.76
N SER A 88 -8.72 -7.59 -3.14
CA SER A 88 -8.09 -7.95 -4.40
C SER A 88 -8.86 -7.47 -5.63
N LYS A 89 -10.16 -7.17 -5.44
CA LYS A 89 -11.09 -6.65 -6.45
C LYS A 89 -11.25 -5.13 -6.40
N MET A 90 -10.46 -4.43 -5.57
CA MET A 90 -10.38 -2.98 -5.63
C MET A 90 -9.91 -2.56 -7.02
N SER A 91 -10.52 -1.48 -7.51
CA SER A 91 -10.15 -0.87 -8.77
C SER A 91 -9.68 0.55 -8.54
N TRP A 92 -8.91 1.05 -9.51
CA TRP A 92 -8.30 2.36 -9.49
C TRP A 92 -8.40 2.97 -10.89
N GLU A 93 -8.62 4.27 -10.95
CA GLU A 93 -8.81 4.99 -12.21
C GLU A 93 -7.68 5.99 -12.45
N ASN A 94 -7.57 6.48 -13.69
CA ASN A 94 -6.53 7.42 -14.09
C ASN A 94 -5.13 6.92 -13.71
N CYS A 95 -4.86 5.67 -14.09
CA CYS A 95 -3.62 4.98 -13.78
C CYS A 95 -2.66 4.96 -14.96
N GLU A 96 -1.39 5.12 -14.64
CA GLU A 96 -0.25 4.94 -15.52
C GLU A 96 0.54 3.73 -15.04
N ARG A 97 0.92 2.85 -15.96
CA ARG A 97 1.85 1.77 -15.69
C ARG A 97 3.25 2.37 -15.63
N GLU A 98 3.93 2.16 -14.52
CA GLU A 98 5.34 2.52 -14.39
C GLU A 98 6.20 1.54 -15.20
N GLU A 99 7.41 1.97 -15.56
CA GLU A 99 8.36 1.10 -16.24
C GLU A 99 8.70 -0.10 -15.36
N ASP A 100 8.60 -1.31 -15.91
CA ASP A 100 9.08 -2.52 -15.27
C ASP A 100 10.03 -3.29 -16.21
N HIS A 101 10.70 -4.31 -15.69
CA HIS A 101 11.66 -5.12 -16.46
C HIS A 101 11.08 -5.81 -17.70
N LYS A 102 9.75 -5.83 -17.86
CA LYS A 102 9.05 -6.57 -18.92
C LYS A 102 8.36 -5.65 -19.92
N ARG A 103 8.04 -4.40 -19.57
CA ARG A 103 7.31 -3.47 -20.44
C ARG A 103 7.63 -2.00 -20.18
N HIS A 104 7.55 -1.24 -21.27
CA HIS A 104 7.61 0.21 -21.24
C HIS A 104 6.43 0.83 -20.47
N PRO A 105 6.67 2.02 -19.88
CA PRO A 105 5.62 2.79 -19.22
C PRO A 105 4.50 3.12 -20.22
N GLY A 106 3.28 3.24 -19.72
CA GLY A 106 2.14 3.52 -20.58
C GLY A 106 0.84 3.72 -19.83
N PHE A 107 -0.12 4.36 -20.46
CA PHE A 107 -1.43 4.61 -19.85
C PHE A 107 -2.18 3.27 -19.66
N ALA A 108 -2.59 3.01 -18.42
CA ALA A 108 -3.39 1.86 -18.06
C ALA A 108 -4.89 2.21 -18.03
N GLY A 109 -5.20 3.46 -17.68
CA GLY A 109 -6.57 3.95 -17.51
C GLY A 109 -7.22 3.41 -16.25
N LYS A 110 -7.42 2.09 -16.17
CA LYS A 110 -8.06 1.42 -15.05
C LYS A 110 -7.30 0.17 -14.63
N VAL A 111 -6.99 0.08 -13.34
CA VAL A 111 -6.51 -1.14 -12.69
C VAL A 111 -7.72 -1.79 -12.02
N THR A 112 -7.91 -3.10 -12.21
CA THR A 112 -9.10 -3.83 -11.74
C THR A 112 -8.80 -4.88 -10.68
N ARG A 113 -7.52 -5.20 -10.48
CA ARG A 113 -7.04 -6.12 -9.47
C ARG A 113 -5.95 -5.46 -8.65
N THR A 114 -6.03 -5.55 -7.32
CA THR A 114 -5.08 -4.90 -6.40
C THR A 114 -4.39 -5.95 -5.55
N ASN A 115 -3.06 -5.89 -5.46
CA ASN A 115 -2.29 -6.77 -4.57
C ASN A 115 -1.80 -6.01 -3.34
N GLN A 116 -1.33 -4.78 -3.55
CA GLN A 116 -0.92 -3.87 -2.49
C GLN A 116 -1.01 -2.44 -3.01
N PHE A 117 -1.20 -1.49 -2.11
CA PHE A 117 -1.16 -0.08 -2.45
C PHE A 117 -0.62 0.77 -1.31
N PHE A 118 -0.11 1.93 -1.69
CA PHE A 118 0.34 3.00 -0.82
C PHE A 118 -0.16 4.31 -1.38
N THR A 119 -0.67 5.18 -0.50
CA THR A 119 -1.17 6.48 -0.92
C THR A 119 -0.31 7.59 -0.38
N ASP A 120 -0.04 8.56 -1.25
CA ASP A 120 0.43 9.88 -0.89
C ASP A 120 -0.73 10.86 -1.03
N ASN A 121 -1.28 11.26 0.13
CA ASN A 121 -2.41 12.18 0.19
C ASN A 121 -2.06 13.61 -0.21
N GLU A 122 -0.81 14.02 -0.03
CA GLU A 122 -0.37 15.38 -0.36
C GLU A 122 -0.26 15.55 -1.87
N SER A 123 0.30 14.54 -2.55
CA SER A 123 0.43 14.56 -4.02
C SER A 123 -0.80 14.00 -4.76
N GLY A 124 -1.79 13.49 -4.05
CA GLY A 124 -2.99 12.92 -4.67
C GLY A 124 -2.69 11.67 -5.49
N THR A 125 -1.85 10.77 -4.97
CA THR A 125 -1.34 9.63 -5.74
C THR A 125 -1.47 8.30 -4.99
N VAL A 126 -1.85 7.24 -5.70
CA VAL A 126 -1.78 5.85 -5.27
C VAL A 126 -0.71 5.13 -6.07
N SER A 127 0.30 4.62 -5.40
CA SER A 127 1.24 3.66 -5.95
C SER A 127 0.79 2.25 -5.59
N LEU A 128 0.66 1.36 -6.56
CA LEU A 128 0.12 0.03 -6.32
C LEU A 128 0.77 -1.02 -7.21
N THR A 129 0.71 -2.27 -6.76
CA THR A 129 0.89 -3.41 -7.66
C THR A 129 -0.43 -4.13 -7.84
N GLY A 130 -0.70 -4.55 -9.06
CA GLY A 130 -2.00 -5.07 -9.42
C GLY A 130 -2.08 -5.46 -10.87
N GLY A 131 -3.29 -5.71 -11.35
CA GLY A 131 -3.57 -6.12 -12.72
C GLY A 131 -4.68 -5.31 -13.35
N GLN A 132 -4.66 -5.25 -14.68
CA GLN A 132 -5.69 -4.63 -15.50
C GLN A 132 -6.39 -5.69 -16.36
N ASP A 133 -7.54 -5.34 -16.92
CA ASP A 133 -8.26 -6.23 -17.83
C ASP A 133 -7.50 -6.37 -19.15
N GLY A 134 -7.50 -7.58 -19.71
CA GLY A 134 -6.72 -7.89 -20.93
C GLY A 134 -5.21 -8.05 -20.70
N ASP A 135 -4.71 -7.87 -19.48
CA ASP A 135 -3.33 -8.20 -19.11
C ASP A 135 -3.31 -9.28 -18.02
N ALA A 136 -2.61 -10.38 -18.29
CA ALA A 136 -2.45 -11.47 -17.33
C ALA A 136 -1.41 -11.17 -16.25
N ASN A 137 -0.53 -10.19 -16.47
CA ASN A 137 0.57 -9.90 -15.56
C ASN A 137 0.19 -8.83 -14.54
N ASN A 138 0.89 -8.87 -13.41
CA ASN A 138 0.87 -7.77 -12.46
C ASN A 138 1.98 -6.78 -12.80
N HIS A 139 1.68 -5.50 -12.63
CA HIS A 139 2.59 -4.40 -12.89
C HIS A 139 2.57 -3.40 -11.72
N PHE A 140 3.54 -2.49 -11.73
CA PHE A 140 3.53 -1.30 -10.90
C PHE A 140 2.71 -0.21 -11.60
N TYR A 141 1.78 0.38 -10.88
CA TYR A 141 0.96 1.48 -11.38
C TYR A 141 1.02 2.67 -10.43
N LYS A 142 0.86 3.83 -11.02
CA LYS A 142 0.64 5.09 -10.34
C LYS A 142 -0.70 5.66 -10.80
N CYS A 143 -1.62 5.82 -9.86
CA CYS A 143 -2.96 6.33 -10.12
C CYS A 143 -3.14 7.67 -9.42
N HIS A 144 -3.78 8.62 -10.07
CA HIS A 144 -3.82 10.00 -9.58
C HIS A 144 -5.26 10.47 -9.32
N TRP A 145 -5.42 11.31 -8.31
CA TRP A 145 -6.56 12.19 -8.13
C TRP A 145 -6.11 13.63 -7.93
N LYS A 146 -6.94 14.58 -8.36
CA LYS A 146 -6.68 16.02 -8.21
C LYS A 146 -7.61 16.66 -7.19
N LYS A 147 -8.81 16.10 -7.02
CA LYS A 147 -9.84 16.59 -6.10
C LYS A 147 -10.22 15.49 -5.13
N ASN A 148 -10.66 15.89 -3.95
CA ASN A 148 -11.17 14.97 -2.92
C ASN A 148 -12.50 14.30 -3.31
N THR A 149 -13.07 14.68 -4.45
CA THR A 149 -14.28 14.08 -5.04
C THR A 149 -13.98 13.05 -6.13
N ASP A 150 -12.71 12.87 -6.50
CA ASP A 150 -12.36 11.94 -7.57
C ASP A 150 -12.46 10.49 -7.07
N TYR A 151 -12.50 9.51 -7.98
CA TYR A 151 -12.72 8.12 -7.61
C TYR A 151 -11.68 7.59 -6.60
N ASN A 152 -10.40 7.82 -6.87
CA ASN A 152 -9.31 7.31 -6.02
C ASN A 152 -9.21 8.00 -4.64
N SER A 153 -9.78 9.21 -4.48
CA SER A 153 -9.77 9.89 -3.17
C SER A 153 -10.78 9.30 -2.19
N HIS A 154 -11.79 8.56 -2.70
CA HIS A 154 -12.80 7.86 -1.91
C HIS A 154 -12.47 6.39 -1.63
N ARG A 155 -11.19 6.06 -1.71
CA ARG A 155 -10.71 4.77 -1.27
C ARG A 155 -11.09 4.55 0.22
N PRO A 156 -11.11 3.29 0.65
CA PRO A 156 -11.85 2.90 1.83
C PRO A 156 -11.24 3.50 3.08
#